data_AF-A0A535JTW6-F1
#
_entry.id   AF-A0A535JTW6-F1
#
_cell.length_a   1.000
_cell.length_b   1.000
_cell.length_c   1.000
_cell.angle_alpha   90.00
_cell.angle_beta   90.00
_cell.angle_gamma   90.00
#
_symmetry.space_group_name_H-M   'P 1'
#
loop_
_entity.id
_entity.type
_entity.pdbx_description
1 polymer ?
#
loop_
_entity_poly.entity_id
_entity_poly.type
_entity_poly.pdbx_seq_one_letter_code
_entity_poly.pdbx_strand_id
1 'polypeptide(L)'
;MTLGFGEIVPRLFRNLNEWTSGVNGISALDTPVLPIWLNGPWSGDALALVPNFKIIDPMAYYVIMVILVAICVVLVNNLRRSRLGRAWMAVREDEVAAAAMGVNTVGIKLLAFSIGAAFSGFAGTFYGAKL
;
A
#
# COMPACT_ATOMS: atom_id res chain seq x y z
N MET A 1 -8.85 -30.23 -27.82
CA MET A 1 -9.55 -29.27 -26.93
C MET A 1 -8.87 -29.26 -25.56
N THR A 2 -7.78 -28.52 -25.32
CA THR A 2 -7.16 -28.57 -23.97
C THR A 2 -6.43 -27.32 -23.48
N LEU A 3 -5.69 -26.58 -24.31
CA LEU A 3 -4.94 -25.41 -23.81
C LEU A 3 -5.49 -24.07 -24.32
N GLY A 4 -5.81 -23.97 -25.62
CA GLY A 4 -6.43 -22.78 -26.20
C GLY A 4 -7.77 -22.43 -25.55
N PHE A 5 -8.61 -23.44 -25.26
CA PHE A 5 -9.88 -23.20 -24.57
C PHE A 5 -9.67 -22.72 -23.12
N GLY A 6 -8.64 -23.21 -22.44
CA GLY A 6 -8.28 -22.78 -21.08
C GLY A 6 -7.77 -21.34 -21.01
N GLU A 7 -7.13 -20.83 -22.07
CA GLU A 7 -6.60 -19.45 -22.13
C GLU A 7 -7.59 -18.44 -22.73
N ILE A 8 -8.44 -18.91 -23.66
CA ILE A 8 -9.48 -18.09 -24.30
C ILE A 8 -10.59 -17.72 -23.32
N VAL A 9 -10.98 -18.62 -22.40
CA VAL A 9 -12.08 -18.34 -21.47
C VAL A 9 -11.77 -17.13 -20.57
N PRO A 10 -10.61 -17.03 -19.87
CA PRO A 10 -10.25 -15.82 -19.12
C PRO A 10 -10.11 -14.56 -20.00
N ARG A 11 -9.56 -14.70 -21.22
CA ARG A 11 -9.40 -13.57 -22.16
C ARG A 11 -10.75 -13.02 -22.60
N LEU A 12 -11.70 -13.91 -22.90
CA LEU A 12 -13.06 -13.57 -23.29
C LEU A 12 -13.78 -12.83 -22.15
N PHE A 13 -13.74 -13.36 -20.92
CA PHE A 13 -14.34 -12.71 -19.75
C PHE A 13 -13.73 -11.34 -19.43
N ARG A 14 -12.43 -11.13 -19.68
CA ARG A 14 -11.76 -9.83 -19.48
C ARG A 14 -12.00 -8.83 -20.60
N ASN A 15 -12.38 -9.27 -21.80
CA ASN A 15 -12.54 -8.42 -22.99
C ASN A 15 -14.01 -8.16 -23.37
N LEU A 16 -14.96 -8.92 -22.81
CA LEU A 16 -16.41 -8.70 -22.97
C LEU A 16 -16.90 -7.48 -22.16
N ASN A 17 -16.49 -6.29 -22.59
CA ASN A 17 -16.80 -5.01 -21.96
C ASN A 17 -18.30 -4.66 -21.97
N GLU A 18 -19.09 -5.34 -22.79
CA GLU A 18 -20.50 -5.03 -23.03
C GLU A 18 -21.43 -5.57 -21.93
N TRP A 19 -21.04 -6.66 -21.25
CA TRP A 19 -21.88 -7.34 -20.24
C TRP A 19 -21.23 -7.43 -18.85
N THR A 20 -19.89 -7.42 -18.76
CA THR A 20 -19.17 -7.51 -17.46
C THR A 20 -18.35 -6.27 -17.12
N SER A 21 -18.37 -5.23 -17.96
CA SER A 21 -17.51 -4.03 -17.87
C SER A 21 -16.00 -4.32 -17.81
N GLY A 22 -15.58 -5.54 -18.16
CA GLY A 22 -14.18 -5.96 -18.19
C GLY A 22 -13.49 -5.91 -16.83
N VAL A 23 -12.15 -5.81 -16.86
CA VAL A 23 -11.27 -5.68 -15.68
C VAL A 23 -11.13 -4.23 -15.19
N ASN A 24 -11.86 -3.28 -15.80
CA ASN A 24 -11.91 -1.93 -15.30
C ASN A 24 -12.71 -1.95 -13.99
N GLY A 25 -12.03 -1.73 -12.88
CA GLY A 25 -12.66 -1.56 -11.58
C GLY A 25 -13.60 -0.36 -11.56
N ILE A 26 -14.24 -0.13 -10.41
CA ILE A 26 -15.10 1.03 -10.17
C ILE A 26 -14.27 2.31 -10.36
N SER A 27 -14.34 2.92 -11.54
CA SER A 27 -13.65 4.17 -11.92
C SER A 27 -14.43 5.44 -11.55
N ALA A 28 -15.43 5.30 -10.66
CA ALA A 28 -16.23 6.38 -10.12
C ALA A 28 -15.77 6.79 -8.69
N LEU A 29 -14.51 6.53 -8.35
CA LEU A 29 -13.95 7.01 -7.09
C LEU A 29 -13.55 8.47 -7.28
N ASP A 30 -14.26 9.35 -6.56
CA ASP A 30 -14.01 10.78 -6.55
C ASP A 30 -12.53 11.04 -6.20
N THR A 31 -11.82 11.77 -7.05
CA THR A 31 -10.38 11.97 -6.87
C THR A 31 -10.15 12.77 -5.59
N PRO A 32 -9.35 12.26 -4.63
CA PRO A 32 -9.18 12.91 -3.34
C PRO A 32 -8.48 14.26 -3.53
N VAL A 33 -9.24 15.34 -3.36
CA VAL A 33 -8.67 16.70 -3.27
C VAL A 33 -8.03 16.88 -1.89
N LEU A 34 -6.85 17.49 -1.86
CA LEU A 34 -6.16 17.77 -0.60
C LEU A 34 -7.00 18.72 0.28
N PRO A 35 -7.02 18.54 1.62
CA PRO A 35 -7.75 19.42 2.52
C PRO A 35 -7.28 20.88 2.38
N ILE A 36 -8.22 21.82 2.44
CA ILE A 36 -7.98 23.28 2.31
C ILE A 36 -6.88 23.82 3.24
N TRP A 37 -6.63 23.19 4.40
CA TRP A 37 -5.55 23.58 5.31
C TRP A 37 -4.13 23.32 4.75
N LEU A 38 -3.96 22.34 3.85
CA LEU A 38 -2.67 22.08 3.20
C LEU A 38 -2.44 22.98 1.96
N ASN A 39 -3.51 23.60 1.44
CA ASN A 39 -3.51 24.61 0.37
C ASN A 39 -3.80 26.03 0.91
N GLY A 40 -3.66 26.24 2.22
CA GLY A 40 -3.86 27.54 2.85
C GLY A 40 -2.62 28.42 2.70
N PRO A 41 -2.73 29.75 2.95
CA PRO A 41 -1.66 30.76 2.78
C PRO A 41 -0.32 30.53 3.52
N TRP A 42 -0.19 29.40 4.21
CA TRP A 42 0.92 28.97 5.05
C TRP A 42 1.92 28.12 4.26
N SER A 43 1.50 27.52 3.14
CA SER A 43 2.41 26.91 2.17
C SER A 43 3.00 28.04 1.32
N GLY A 44 4.14 28.58 1.73
CA GLY A 44 4.98 29.38 0.83
C GLY A 44 5.19 28.64 -0.49
N ASP A 45 5.42 29.40 -1.56
CA ASP A 45 5.47 29.03 -3.00
C ASP A 45 6.30 27.78 -3.41
N ALA A 46 6.88 27.03 -2.46
CA ALA A 46 7.50 25.74 -2.70
C ALA A 46 6.51 24.63 -3.14
N LEU A 47 5.20 24.76 -2.85
CA LEU A 47 4.16 23.87 -3.40
C LEU A 47 3.45 24.43 -4.65
N ALA A 48 3.65 25.70 -5.00
CA ALA A 48 3.09 26.32 -6.20
C ALA A 48 3.78 25.87 -7.51
N LEU A 49 4.91 25.18 -7.42
CA LEU A 49 5.62 24.57 -8.55
C LEU A 49 4.95 23.30 -9.10
N VAL A 50 3.84 22.84 -8.47
CA VAL A 50 2.95 21.83 -9.03
C VAL A 50 1.60 22.49 -9.33
N PRO A 51 1.44 23.15 -10.49
CA PRO A 51 0.22 23.85 -10.81
C PRO A 51 -0.89 22.82 -10.96
N ASN A 52 -1.86 22.85 -10.05
CA ASN A 52 -3.00 21.93 -10.00
C ASN A 52 -2.58 20.47 -9.77
N PHE A 53 -2.56 20.05 -8.50
CA PHE A 53 -2.47 18.65 -8.10
C PHE A 53 -3.75 17.88 -8.48
N LYS A 54 -4.03 17.75 -9.77
CA LYS A 54 -4.90 16.70 -10.28
C LYS A 54 -4.07 15.44 -10.28
N ILE A 55 -4.47 14.45 -9.49
CA ILE A 55 -3.80 13.13 -9.36
C ILE A 55 -3.71 12.38 -10.71
N ILE A 56 -4.35 12.94 -11.75
CA ILE A 56 -4.31 12.50 -13.15
C ILE A 56 -2.96 12.80 -13.83
N ASP A 57 -2.19 13.79 -13.37
CA ASP A 57 -0.88 14.08 -13.95
C ASP A 57 0.12 12.95 -13.59
N PRO A 58 0.67 12.20 -14.57
CA PRO A 58 1.55 11.06 -14.30
C PRO A 58 2.74 11.41 -13.40
N MET A 59 3.21 12.67 -13.48
CA MET A 59 4.31 13.18 -12.67
C MET A 59 3.93 13.31 -11.19
N ALA A 60 2.74 13.85 -10.89
CA ALA A 60 2.27 14.05 -9.52
C ALA A 60 2.03 12.71 -8.79
N TYR A 61 1.41 11.73 -9.47
CA TYR A 61 1.22 10.38 -8.91
C TYR A 61 2.55 9.70 -8.57
N TYR A 62 3.55 9.82 -9.43
CA TYR A 62 4.88 9.25 -9.20
C TYR A 62 5.55 9.88 -7.96
N VAL A 63 5.47 11.20 -7.81
CA VAL A 63 6.04 11.90 -6.65
C VAL A 63 5.38 11.46 -5.35
N ILE A 64 4.05 11.31 -5.32
CA ILE A 64 3.33 10.79 -4.13
C ILE A 64 3.79 9.38 -3.79
N MET A 65 3.90 8.51 -4.79
CA MET A 65 4.32 7.12 -4.60
C MET A 65 5.73 7.05 -3.99
N VAL A 66 6.67 7.85 -4.48
CA VAL A 66 8.02 7.93 -3.94
C VAL A 66 8.02 8.43 -2.49
N ILE A 67 7.25 9.48 -2.18
CA ILE A 67 7.11 10.00 -0.80
C ILE A 67 6.51 8.92 0.10
N LEU A 68 5.49 8.21 -0.36
CA LEU A 68 4.82 7.15 0.38
C LEU A 68 5.77 5.98 0.68
N VAL A 69 6.54 5.54 -0.31
CA VAL A 69 7.58 4.51 -0.12
C VAL A 69 8.65 4.99 0.87
N ALA A 70 9.10 6.24 0.77
CA ALA A 70 10.06 6.81 1.71
C ALA A 70 9.52 6.80 3.16
N ILE A 71 8.26 7.19 3.36
CA ILE A 71 7.59 7.12 4.67
C ILE A 71 7.52 5.68 5.16
N CYS A 72 7.15 4.70 4.32
CA CYS A 72 7.13 3.29 4.70
C CYS A 72 8.51 2.79 5.15
N VAL A 73 9.58 3.15 4.43
CA VAL A 73 10.96 2.77 4.78
C VAL A 73 11.36 3.37 6.13
N VAL A 74 11.06 4.65 6.37
CA VAL A 74 11.33 5.30 7.66
C VAL A 74 10.56 4.61 8.79
N LEU A 75 9.28 4.28 8.56
CA LEU A 75 8.41 3.65 9.54
C LEU A 75 8.91 2.23 9.88
N VAL A 76 9.30 1.43 8.89
CA VAL A 76 9.89 0.10 9.09
C VAL A 76 11.23 0.19 9.83
N ASN A 77 12.09 1.16 9.49
CA ASN A 77 13.37 1.32 10.19
C ASN A 77 13.18 1.74 11.66
N ASN A 78 12.20 2.61 11.93
CA ASN A 78 11.83 2.97 13.30
C ASN A 78 11.26 1.76 14.06
N LEU A 79 10.41 0.98 13.40
CA LEU A 79 9.81 -0.22 13.98
C LEU A 79 10.86 -1.28 14.32
N ARG A 80 11.89 -1.44 13.50
CA ARG A 80 13.04 -2.32 13.77
C ARG A 80 13.81 -1.91 15.04
N ARG A 81 13.94 -0.61 15.32
CA ARG A 81 14.59 -0.08 16.53
C ARG A 81 13.70 -0.14 17.78
N SER A 82 12.39 -0.33 17.60
CA SER A 82 11.42 -0.38 18.68
C SER A 82 11.47 -1.68 19.50
N ARG A 83 10.71 -1.73 20.60
CA ARG A 83 10.57 -2.94 21.43
C ARG A 83 10.04 -4.14 20.64
N LEU A 84 9.16 -3.91 19.66
CA LEU A 84 8.62 -4.96 18.78
C LEU A 84 9.70 -5.58 17.91
N GLY A 85 10.57 -4.75 17.31
CA GLY A 85 11.69 -5.23 16.49
C GLY A 85 12.68 -6.07 17.28
N ARG A 86 12.97 -5.70 18.54
CA ARG A 86 13.81 -6.51 19.43
C ARG A 86 13.18 -7.84 19.81
N ALA A 87 11.87 -7.85 20.09
CA ALA A 87 11.14 -9.08 20.39
C ALA A 87 11.11 -10.03 19.18
N TRP A 88 10.97 -9.51 17.96
CA TRP A 88 11.08 -10.31 16.73
C TRP A 88 12.46 -10.90 16.52
N MET A 89 13.53 -10.17 16.86
CA MET A 89 14.89 -10.68 16.77
C MET A 89 15.11 -11.84 17.74
N ALA A 90 14.64 -11.72 18.99
CA ALA A 90 14.72 -12.80 19.98
C ALA A 90 13.97 -14.07 19.54
N VAL A 91 12.76 -13.92 18.98
CA VAL A 91 11.97 -15.08 18.48
C VAL A 91 12.61 -15.72 17.24
N ARG A 92 13.37 -14.95 16.44
CA ARG A 92 14.11 -15.48 15.27
C ARG A 92 15.33 -16.30 15.69
N GLU A 93 15.96 -15.98 16.82
CA GLU A 93 17.14 -16.69 17.32
C GLU A 93 16.77 -18.04 17.95
N ASP A 94 15.86 -18.02 18.94
CA ASP A 94 15.31 -19.24 19.54
C ASP A 94 13.91 -18.95 20.12
N GLU A 95 12.90 -19.57 19.51
CA GLU A 95 11.51 -19.40 19.92
C GLU A 95 11.23 -20.02 21.31
N VAL A 96 11.87 -21.13 21.65
CA VAL A 96 11.66 -21.83 22.92
C VAL A 96 12.29 -21.02 24.06
N ALA A 97 13.49 -20.48 23.84
CA ALA A 97 14.14 -19.59 24.80
C ALA A 97 13.34 -18.28 24.97
N ALA A 98 12.85 -17.68 23.88
CA ALA A 98 12.04 -16.47 23.95
C ALA A 98 10.73 -16.69 24.74
N ALA A 99 10.07 -17.85 24.55
CA ALA A 99 8.88 -18.23 25.31
C ALA A 99 9.19 -18.42 26.80
N ALA A 100 10.33 -19.05 27.14
CA ALA A 100 10.79 -19.21 28.52
C ALA A 100 11.09 -17.87 29.22
N MET A 101 11.52 -16.86 28.45
CA MET A 101 11.77 -15.49 28.93
C MET A 101 10.48 -14.63 29.05
N GLY A 102 9.31 -15.24 28.86
CA GLY A 102 8.00 -14.57 29.01
C GLY A 102 7.57 -13.75 27.80
N VAL A 103 8.22 -13.91 26.64
CA VAL A 103 7.79 -13.26 25.38
C VAL A 103 6.65 -14.08 24.77
N ASN A 104 5.51 -13.43 24.49
CA ASN A 104 4.41 -14.07 23.76
C ASN A 104 4.76 -14.23 22.27
N THR A 105 5.27 -15.41 21.91
CA THR A 105 5.72 -15.75 20.54
C THR A 105 4.56 -15.71 19.53
N VAL A 106 3.36 -16.12 19.92
CA VAL A 106 2.17 -16.09 19.07
C VAL A 106 1.76 -14.65 18.75
N GLY A 107 1.66 -13.80 19.78
CA GLY A 107 1.32 -12.39 19.61
C GLY A 107 2.32 -11.64 18.74
N ILE A 108 3.61 -11.90 18.91
CA ILE A 108 4.66 -11.25 18.10
C ILE A 108 4.56 -11.67 16.63
N LYS A 109 4.27 -12.95 16.34
CA LYS A 109 4.09 -13.45 14.97
C LYS A 109 2.84 -12.88 14.31
N LEU A 110 1.73 -12.78 15.05
CA LEU A 110 0.50 -12.14 14.55
C LEU A 110 0.72 -10.67 14.22
N LEU A 111 1.49 -9.95 15.04
CA LEU A 111 1.85 -8.56 14.76
C LEU A 111 2.72 -8.42 13.49
N ALA A 112 3.65 -9.35 13.26
CA ALA A 112 4.43 -9.35 12.03
C ALA A 112 3.53 -9.53 10.79
N PHE A 113 2.56 -10.44 10.87
CA PHE A 113 1.59 -10.66 9.80
C PHE A 113 0.66 -9.46 9.58
N SER A 114 0.11 -8.88 10.65
CA SER A 114 -0.82 -7.75 10.55
C SER A 114 -0.16 -6.51 9.96
N ILE A 115 1.11 -6.26 10.28
CA ILE A 115 1.87 -5.14 9.74
C ILE A 115 2.16 -5.34 8.25
N GLY A 116 2.51 -6.56 7.83
CA GLY A 116 2.63 -6.90 6.41
C GLY A 116 1.31 -6.71 5.65
N ALA A 117 0.20 -7.18 6.23
CA ALA A 117 -1.14 -7.00 5.65
C ALA A 117 -1.54 -5.53 5.54
N ALA A 118 -1.21 -4.70 6.54
CA ALA A 118 -1.46 -3.27 6.51
C ALA A 118 -0.71 -2.57 5.36
N PHE A 119 0.58 -2.89 5.15
CA PHE A 119 1.34 -2.34 4.03
C PHE A 119 0.79 -2.81 2.67
N SER A 120 0.37 -4.08 2.55
CA SER A 120 -0.25 -4.60 1.33
C SER A 120 -1.59 -3.91 1.03
N GLY A 121 -2.42 -3.67 2.06
CA GLY A 121 -3.68 -2.96 1.92
C GLY A 121 -3.47 -1.52 1.48
N PHE A 122 -2.49 -0.84 2.07
CA PHE A 122 -2.13 0.53 1.72
C PHE A 122 -1.60 0.68 0.29
N ALA A 123 -0.80 -0.28 -0.18
CA ALA A 123 -0.37 -0.33 -1.58
C ALA A 123 -1.55 -0.59 -2.53
N GLY A 124 -2.48 -1.48 -2.15
CA GLY A 124 -3.68 -1.81 -2.93
C GLY A 124 -4.64 -0.64 -3.08
N THR A 125 -4.91 0.11 -1.99
CA THR A 125 -5.77 1.30 -2.07
C THR A 125 -5.14 2.40 -2.92
N PHE A 126 -3.82 2.57 -2.87
CA PHE A 126 -3.11 3.53 -3.72
C PHE A 126 -3.12 3.15 -5.21
N TYR A 127 -3.05 1.86 -5.53
CA TYR A 127 -3.23 1.37 -6.89
C TYR A 127 -4.68 1.54 -7.37
N GLY A 128 -5.65 1.24 -6.51
CA GLY A 128 -7.07 1.45 -6.79
C GLY A 128 -7.43 2.91 -7.02
N ALA A 129 -6.82 3.85 -6.29
CA ALA A 129 -7.03 5.29 -6.47
C ALA A 129 -6.46 5.85 -7.79
N LYS A 130 -5.62 5.09 -8.49
CA LYS A 130 -5.10 5.44 -9.83
C LYS A 130 -6.08 5.03 -10.95
N LEU A 131 -6.87 3.99 -10.72
CA LEU A 131 -7.84 3.40 -11.65
C LEU A 131 -9.17 4.15 -11.62
#